data_AF-A0A7S3AUH6-F1
#
_entry.id   AF-A0A7S3AUH6-F1
#
_cell.length_a   1.000
_cell.length_b   1.000
_cell.length_c   1.000
_cell.angle_alpha   90.00
_cell.angle_beta   90.00
_cell.angle_gamma   90.00
#
_symmetry.space_group_name_H-M   'P 1'
#
loop_
_entity.id
_entity.type
_entity.pdbx_description
1 polymer ?
#
loop_
_entity_poly.entity_id
_entity_poly.type
_entity_poly.pdbx_seq_one_letter_code
_entity_poly.pdbx_strand_id
1 'polypeptide(L)'
;MGHALTLDPSQIARLVERSIPVEICPTSNMKTMHLTALEAHPTLPTWIAAAYPFSINTDDSTVFETTSSRELRLVAEAFYLPPETLVALCLGGLKHAFETDTQKLRQLHKRFSSESEQAIVEYREAIAC
;
A
#
# COMPACT_ATOMS: atom_id res chain seq x y z
N MET A 1 -2.80 11.39 -3.68
CA MET A 1 -2.46 12.47 -2.73
C MET A 1 -1.42 11.95 -1.77
N GLY A 2 -0.27 12.60 -1.70
CA GLY A 2 0.85 12.16 -0.87
C GLY A 2 0.57 12.28 0.62
N HIS A 3 0.94 11.25 1.37
CA HIS A 3 0.97 11.09 2.83
C HIS A 3 -0.37 11.20 3.58
N ALA A 4 -1.18 12.23 3.33
CA ALA A 4 -2.48 12.43 3.97
C ALA A 4 -2.44 12.23 5.50
N LEU A 5 -1.43 12.78 6.18
CA LEU A 5 -1.13 12.46 7.60
C LEU A 5 -1.97 13.22 8.61
N THR A 6 -2.33 14.47 8.29
CA THR A 6 -2.90 15.43 9.25
C THR A 6 -4.25 15.98 8.79
N LEU A 7 -4.97 15.20 7.97
CA LEU A 7 -6.25 15.63 7.43
C LEU A 7 -7.34 15.63 8.49
N ASP A 8 -8.16 16.67 8.50
CA ASP A 8 -9.37 16.72 9.33
C ASP A 8 -10.49 15.84 8.74
N PRO A 9 -11.55 15.51 9.52
CA PRO A 9 -12.64 14.67 9.05
C PRO A 9 -13.37 15.18 7.79
N SER A 10 -13.47 16.51 7.62
CA SER A 10 -14.11 17.11 6.45
C SER A 10 -13.24 16.95 5.19
N GLN A 11 -11.92 17.04 5.33
CA GLN A 11 -10.98 16.78 4.26
C GLN A 11 -10.96 15.30 3.87
N ILE A 12 -10.98 14.40 4.85
CA ILE A 12 -11.12 12.95 4.62
C ILE A 12 -12.42 12.66 3.87
N ALA A 13 -13.54 13.23 4.29
CA ALA A 13 -14.83 13.06 3.62
C ALA A 13 -14.77 13.50 2.14
N ARG A 14 -14.07 14.59 1.83
CA ARG A 14 -13.90 15.07 0.45
C ARG A 14 -13.01 14.16 -0.39
N LEU A 15 -12.00 13.51 0.19
CA LEU A 15 -11.22 12.49 -0.52
C LEU A 15 -12.11 11.31 -0.90
N VAL A 16 -12.90 10.83 0.07
CA VAL A 16 -13.81 9.70 -0.10
C VAL A 16 -14.86 9.99 -1.16
N GLU A 17 -15.53 11.13 -1.06
CA GLU A 17 -16.53 11.58 -2.03
C GLU A 17 -15.98 11.59 -3.47
N ARG A 18 -14.73 12.03 -3.63
CA ARG A 18 -14.07 12.17 -4.94
C ARG A 18 -13.24 10.96 -5.35
N SER A 19 -13.21 9.91 -4.53
CA SER A 19 -12.36 8.73 -4.74
C SER A 19 -10.90 9.07 -5.03
N ILE A 20 -10.33 10.05 -4.30
CA ILE A 20 -8.95 10.49 -4.49
C ILE A 20 -8.01 9.49 -3.81
N PRO A 21 -7.14 8.78 -4.55
CA PRO A 21 -6.24 7.81 -3.95
C PRO A 21 -5.21 8.47 -3.03
N VAL A 22 -4.82 7.76 -1.98
CA VAL A 22 -3.79 8.20 -1.02
C VAL A 22 -2.50 7.40 -1.20
N GLU A 23 -1.35 8.06 -1.15
CA GLU A 23 -0.05 7.41 -1.16
C GLU A 23 0.52 7.49 0.26
N ILE A 24 0.84 6.35 0.88
CA ILE A 24 1.43 6.28 2.21
C ILE A 24 2.87 5.79 2.07
N CYS A 25 3.78 6.43 2.82
CA CYS A 25 5.20 6.07 2.87
C CYS A 25 5.57 5.67 4.31
N PRO A 26 5.33 4.41 4.73
CA PRO A 26 5.34 4.02 6.14
C PRO A 26 6.63 4.39 6.87
N THR A 27 7.80 4.00 6.37
CA THR A 27 9.08 4.31 7.05
C THR A 27 9.37 5.82 7.08
N SER A 28 9.07 6.56 6.00
CA SER A 28 9.19 8.03 5.97
C SER A 28 8.32 8.67 7.04
N ASN A 29 7.04 8.29 7.10
CA ASN A 29 6.07 8.80 8.06
C ASN A 29 6.48 8.47 9.50
N MET A 30 6.91 7.23 9.76
CA MET A 30 7.41 6.80 11.07
C MET A 30 8.56 7.69 11.56
N LYS A 31 9.57 7.91 10.70
CA LYS A 31 10.75 8.71 11.05
C LYS A 31 10.42 10.19 11.21
N THR A 32 9.66 10.77 10.29
CA THR A 32 9.35 12.20 10.28
C THR A 32 8.35 12.61 11.36
N MET A 33 7.41 11.73 11.72
CA MET A 33 6.45 11.96 12.80
C MET A 33 6.90 11.41 14.16
N HIS A 34 8.08 10.79 14.25
CA HIS A 34 8.61 10.18 15.49
C HIS A 34 7.64 9.15 16.09
N LEU A 35 7.02 8.34 15.24
CA LEU A 35 6.11 7.28 15.68
C LEU A 35 6.89 6.12 16.29
N THR A 36 6.36 5.53 17.36
CA THR A 36 6.99 4.39 18.04
C THR A 36 6.62 3.05 17.42
N ALA A 37 5.51 2.98 16.70
CA ALA A 37 5.00 1.78 16.04
C ALA A 37 4.14 2.18 14.82
N LEU A 38 4.04 1.30 13.82
CA LEU A 38 3.30 1.61 12.59
C LEU A 38 1.78 1.59 12.82
N GLU A 39 1.33 0.83 13.81
CA GLU A 39 -0.03 0.78 14.31
C GLU A 39 -0.48 2.14 14.90
N ALA A 40 0.48 2.97 15.34
CA ALA A 40 0.22 4.34 15.81
C ALA A 40 0.18 5.37 14.67
N HIS A 41 0.30 4.94 13.41
CA HIS A 41 0.21 5.83 12.26
C HIS A 41 -1.18 6.50 12.19
N PRO A 42 -1.27 7.82 11.96
CA PRO A 42 -2.52 8.58 12.12
C PRO A 42 -3.64 8.17 11.16
N THR A 43 -3.32 7.79 9.92
CA THR A 43 -4.34 7.54 8.89
C THR A 43 -4.32 6.14 8.26
N LEU A 44 -3.17 5.46 8.22
CA LEU A 44 -3.02 4.11 7.66
C LEU A 44 -4.00 3.07 8.25
N PRO A 45 -4.24 2.97 9.57
CA PRO A 45 -5.24 2.05 10.12
C PRO A 45 -6.64 2.28 9.54
N THR A 46 -7.02 3.55 9.35
CA THR A 46 -8.32 3.96 8.79
C THR A 46 -8.43 3.53 7.33
N TRP A 47 -7.39 3.73 6.52
CA TRP A 47 -7.40 3.34 5.10
C TRP A 47 -7.49 1.83 4.92
N ILE A 48 -6.78 1.06 5.75
CA ILE A 48 -6.86 -0.40 5.77
C ILE A 48 -8.28 -0.85 6.14
N ALA A 49 -8.82 -0.35 7.26
CA ALA A 49 -10.15 -0.75 7.74
C ALA A 49 -11.28 -0.40 6.75
N ALA A 50 -11.14 0.72 6.04
CA ALA A 50 -12.12 1.18 5.05
C ALA A 50 -11.94 0.53 3.66
N ALA A 51 -10.92 -0.30 3.45
CA ALA A 51 -10.49 -0.76 2.12
C ALA A 51 -10.40 0.40 1.10
N TYR A 52 -9.92 1.55 1.57
CA TYR A 52 -9.83 2.78 0.78
C TYR A 52 -8.78 2.64 -0.35
N PRO A 53 -8.91 3.30 -1.51
CA PRO A 53 -7.84 3.32 -2.50
C PRO A 53 -6.58 4.02 -1.95
N PHE A 54 -5.61 3.22 -1.51
CA PHE A 54 -4.28 3.70 -1.15
C PHE A 54 -3.16 2.81 -1.69
N SER A 55 -1.96 3.37 -1.78
CA SER A 55 -0.73 2.65 -2.16
C SER A 55 0.35 2.83 -1.10
N ILE A 56 1.24 1.83 -1.00
CA ILE A 56 2.42 1.85 -0.13
C ILE A 56 3.66 2.16 -0.97
N ASN A 57 4.42 3.16 -0.57
CA ASN A 57 5.58 3.67 -1.31
C ASN A 57 6.77 3.91 -0.37
N THR A 58 7.95 4.16 -0.96
CA THR A 58 9.18 4.36 -0.19
C THR A 58 9.44 5.80 0.21
N ASP A 59 8.80 6.77 -0.45
CA ASP A 59 9.30 8.15 -0.53
C ASP A 59 10.75 8.09 -1.05
N ASP A 60 11.72 8.58 -0.28
CA ASP A 60 13.15 8.48 -0.56
C ASP A 60 13.77 7.15 -0.06
N SER A 61 13.84 6.15 -0.93
CA SER A 61 14.35 4.81 -0.60
C SER A 61 15.77 4.79 -0.01
N THR A 62 16.66 5.68 -0.49
CA THR A 62 18.05 5.79 -0.01
C THR A 62 18.16 6.51 1.33
N VAL A 63 17.38 7.57 1.54
CA VAL A 63 17.35 8.33 2.79
C VAL A 63 16.78 7.48 3.92
N PHE A 64 15.75 6.69 3.61
CA PHE A 64 15.06 5.88 4.61
C PHE A 64 15.59 4.46 4.74
N GLU A 65 16.58 4.08 3.91
CA GLU A 65 17.18 2.73 3.85
C GLU A 65 16.13 1.62 3.71
N THR A 66 15.22 1.80 2.75
CA THR A 66 14.06 0.93 2.57
C THR A 66 13.85 0.53 1.10
N THR A 67 12.98 -0.45 0.88
CA THR A 67 12.57 -0.94 -0.43
C THR A 67 11.07 -1.13 -0.46
N SER A 68 10.44 -1.13 -1.65
CA SER A 68 8.99 -1.33 -1.77
C SER A 68 8.53 -2.63 -1.09
N SER A 69 9.29 -3.72 -1.24
CA SER A 69 8.99 -5.00 -0.59
C SER A 69 9.10 -4.91 0.94
N ARG A 70 10.07 -4.13 1.46
CA ARG A 70 10.21 -3.90 2.90
C ARG A 70 9.02 -3.11 3.45
N GLU A 71 8.60 -2.04 2.77
CA GLU A 71 7.44 -1.23 3.18
C GLU A 71 6.15 -2.08 3.21
N LEU A 72 5.89 -2.85 2.16
CA LEU A 72 4.73 -3.76 2.10
C LEU A 72 4.78 -4.78 3.23
N ARG A 73 5.95 -5.37 3.51
CA ARG A 73 6.14 -6.32 4.62
C ARG A 73 5.86 -5.68 5.98
N LEU A 74 6.41 -4.50 6.25
CA LEU A 74 6.19 -3.79 7.52
C LEU A 74 4.70 -3.51 7.75
N VAL A 75 3.99 -3.09 6.71
CA VAL A 75 2.53 -2.88 6.79
C VAL A 75 1.79 -4.20 7.01
N ALA A 76 2.17 -5.28 6.31
CA ALA A 76 1.55 -6.58 6.49
C ALA A 76 1.72 -7.12 7.91
N GLU A 77 2.94 -7.01 8.46
CA GLU A 77 3.28 -7.46 9.80
C GLU A 77 2.53 -6.65 10.87
N ALA A 78 2.51 -5.32 10.76
CA ALA A 78 1.86 -4.43 11.73
C ALA A 78 0.33 -4.59 11.78
N PHE A 79 -0.31 -4.89 10.64
CA PHE A 79 -1.76 -4.96 10.53
C PHE A 79 -2.28 -6.39 10.26
N TYR A 80 -1.43 -7.40 10.38
CA TYR A 80 -1.75 -8.82 10.12
C TYR A 80 -2.44 -9.04 8.77
N LEU A 81 -1.98 -8.34 7.73
CA LEU A 81 -2.61 -8.40 6.42
C LEU A 81 -2.25 -9.72 5.72
N PRO A 82 -3.24 -10.44 5.16
CA PRO A 82 -2.94 -11.65 4.41
C PRO A 82 -2.28 -11.30 3.07
N PRO A 83 -1.51 -12.22 2.46
CA PRO A 83 -0.80 -11.98 1.20
C PRO A 83 -1.69 -11.44 0.07
N GLU A 84 -2.96 -11.86 0.01
CA GLU A 84 -3.95 -11.40 -0.96
C GLU A 84 -4.22 -9.91 -0.85
N THR A 85 -4.17 -9.36 0.37
CA THR A 85 -4.34 -7.91 0.58
C THR A 85 -3.14 -7.14 0.04
N LEU A 86 -1.92 -7.67 0.17
CA LEU A 86 -0.74 -7.05 -0.43
C LEU A 86 -0.82 -7.03 -1.95
N VAL A 87 -1.27 -8.12 -2.56
CA VAL A 87 -1.49 -8.19 -4.02
C VAL A 87 -2.55 -7.17 -4.44
N ALA A 88 -3.65 -7.07 -3.70
CA ALA A 88 -4.71 -6.11 -3.97
C ALA A 88 -4.22 -4.65 -3.88
N LEU A 89 -3.36 -4.32 -2.90
CA LEU A 89 -2.75 -3.00 -2.79
C LEU A 89 -1.86 -2.67 -4.00
N CYS A 90 -1.02 -3.61 -4.43
CA CYS A 90 -0.17 -3.45 -5.60
C CYS A 90 -0.99 -3.26 -6.89
N LEU A 91 -2.03 -4.09 -7.09
CA LEU A 91 -2.94 -3.96 -8.23
C LEU A 91 -3.80 -2.69 -8.17
N GLY A 92 -4.18 -2.25 -6.97
CA GLY A 92 -4.91 -1.01 -6.74
C GLY A 92 -4.15 0.21 -7.24
N GLY A 93 -2.83 0.24 -7.04
CA GLY A 93 -1.97 1.30 -7.57
C GLY A 93 -2.03 1.46 -9.10
N LEU A 94 -2.19 0.35 -9.84
CA LEU A 94 -2.29 0.40 -11.32
C LEU A 94 -3.52 1.19 -11.80
N LYS A 95 -4.62 1.19 -11.05
CA LYS A 95 -5.84 1.93 -11.41
C LYS A 95 -5.67 3.45 -11.33
N HIS A 96 -4.66 3.89 -10.59
CA HIS A 96 -4.37 5.30 -10.34
C HIS A 96 -3.05 5.76 -10.95
N ALA A 97 -2.38 4.88 -11.70
CA ALA A 97 -1.17 5.22 -12.45
C ALA A 97 -1.50 6.23 -13.55
N PHE A 98 -0.59 7.17 -13.79
CA PHE A 98 -0.69 8.14 -14.90
C PHE A 98 -0.24 7.51 -16.23
N GLU A 99 -0.77 6.33 -16.54
CA GLU A 99 -0.55 5.60 -17.78
C GLU A 99 -1.86 5.58 -18.58
N THR A 100 -1.76 5.91 -19.86
CA THR A 100 -2.92 6.00 -20.76
C THR A 100 -3.06 4.77 -21.66
N ASP A 101 -1.98 3.99 -21.82
CA ASP A 101 -2.03 2.75 -22.58
C ASP A 101 -2.78 1.66 -21.78
N THR A 102 -4.08 1.56 -22.07
CA THR A 102 -4.96 0.57 -21.45
C THR A 102 -4.56 -0.88 -21.76
N GLN A 103 -3.91 -1.14 -22.89
CA GLN A 103 -3.43 -2.48 -23.25
C GLN A 103 -2.23 -2.85 -22.38
N LYS A 104 -1.27 -1.92 -22.22
CA LYS A 104 -0.12 -2.09 -21.32
C LYS A 104 -0.56 -2.31 -19.88
N LEU A 105 -1.50 -1.50 -19.37
CA LEU A 105 -2.06 -1.69 -18.02
C LEU A 105 -2.73 -3.05 -17.87
N ARG A 106 -3.50 -3.50 -18.86
CA ARG A 106 -4.14 -4.83 -18.85
C ARG A 106 -3.11 -5.96 -18.84
N GLN A 107 -2.06 -5.84 -19.65
CA GLN A 107 -0.97 -6.83 -19.70
C GLN A 107 -0.22 -6.90 -18.37
N LEU A 108 0.10 -5.75 -17.78
CA LEU A 108 0.76 -5.67 -16.49
C LEU A 108 -0.12 -6.26 -15.37
N HIS A 109 -1.40 -5.90 -15.34
CA HIS A 109 -2.35 -6.47 -14.38
C HIS A 109 -2.42 -8.00 -14.51
N LYS A 110 -2.57 -8.53 -15.73
CA LYS A 110 -2.64 -9.98 -15.96
C LYS A 110 -1.38 -10.69 -15.48
N ARG A 111 -0.21 -10.17 -15.87
CA ARG A 111 1.09 -10.74 -15.49
C ARG A 111 1.27 -10.72 -13.97
N PHE A 112 1.05 -9.58 -13.33
CA PHE A 112 1.21 -9.42 -11.88
C PHE A 112 0.26 -10.33 -11.10
N SER A 113 -0.99 -10.47 -11.55
CA SER A 113 -1.97 -11.37 -10.92
C SER A 113 -1.48 -12.82 -10.96
N SER A 114 -1.05 -13.30 -12.14
CA SER A 114 -0.57 -14.68 -12.31
C SER A 114 0.70 -14.96 -11.49
N GLU A 115 1.67 -14.05 -11.50
CA GLU A 115 2.92 -14.21 -10.73
C GLU A 115 2.63 -14.20 -9.22
N SER A 116 1.70 -13.37 -8.77
CA SER A 116 1.32 -13.26 -7.37
C SER A 116 0.55 -14.49 -6.87
N GLU A 117 -0.35 -15.04 -7.68
CA GLU A 117 -1.06 -16.29 -7.35
C GLU A 117 -0.08 -17.44 -7.11
N GLN A 118 0.91 -17.59 -7.99
CA GLN A 118 1.98 -18.58 -7.83
C GLN A 118 2.80 -18.32 -6.56
N ALA A 119 3.21 -17.08 -6.32
CA ALA A 119 4.00 -16.73 -5.14
C ALA A 119 3.24 -17.00 -3.81
N ILE A 120 1.92 -16.80 -3.77
CA ILE A 120 1.10 -17.12 -2.60
C ILE A 120 1.03 -18.63 -2.37
N VAL A 121 0.92 -19.44 -3.42
CA VAL A 121 0.96 -20.91 -3.30
C VAL A 121 2.29 -21.35 -2.71
N GLU A 122 3.40 -20.90 -3.30
CA GLU A 122 4.76 -21.22 -2.82
C GLU A 122 4.97 -20.77 -1.37
N TYR A 123 4.49 -19.59 -1.00
CA TYR A 123 4.55 -19.09 0.38
C TYR A 123 3.79 -19.99 1.36
N ARG A 124 2.57 -20.41 1.00
CA ARG A 124 1.74 -21.29 1.84
C ARG A 124 2.35 -22.67 2.01
N GLU A 125 2.96 -23.22 0.96
CA GLU A 125 3.69 -24.49 1.03
C GLU A 125 4.91 -24.38 1.94
N ALA A 126 5.65 -23.28 1.86
CA ALA A 126 6.86 -23.05 2.67
C ALA A 126 6.57 -22.93 4.17
N ILE A 127 5.41 -22.39 4.57
CA ILE A 127 5.02 -22.25 5.99
C ILE A 127 4.27 -23.47 6.55
N ALA A 128 3.87 -24.42 5.69
CA ALA A 128 3.18 -25.65 6.10
C ALA A 128 4.14 -26.79 6.50
N CYS A 129 5.44 -26.61 6.27
CA CYS A 129 6.53 -27.55 6.58
C CYS A 129 7.20 -27.18 7.91
#